data_AF-A0A2H9LMF8-F1
#
_entry.id   AF-A0A2H9LMF8-F1
#
_cell.length_a   1.000
_cell.length_b   1.000
_cell.length_c   1.000
_cell.angle_alpha   90.00
_cell.angle_beta   90.00
_cell.angle_gamma   90.00
#
_symmetry.space_group_name_H-M   'P 1'
#
loop_
_entity.id
_entity.type
_entity.pdbx_description
1 polymer ?
#
loop_
_entity_poly.entity_id
_entity_poly.type
_entity_poly.pdbx_seq_one_letter_code
_entity_poly.pdbx_strand_id
1 'polypeptide(L)'
;MTLDEMRFLQEALGADYENGNIRLREGEYQYHLAKAIASFQLELSFPDVKEIIKRLYGEEKTNDIQFIRKIQTILKKMEKSNIVRILPKKRPWELQRYTLSGFKFRDSDKNLVILATDQQVKEALSLLHSMMNQGAPTSRLGGIKAKICVLAFIIALSYMTIAWDLVQSVINPIVFIPAFSVAVACSVMLGRMLSRD
;
A
#
# COMPACT_ATOMS: atom_id res chain seq x y z
N MET A 1 5.47 3.27 1.05
CA MET A 1 6.42 3.56 -0.04
C MET A 1 5.77 3.15 -1.34
N THR A 2 5.79 3.97 -2.38
CA THR A 2 5.26 3.61 -3.72
C THR A 2 6.31 2.84 -4.54
N LEU A 3 5.91 2.22 -5.65
CA LEU A 3 6.84 1.50 -6.54
C LEU A 3 7.90 2.42 -7.15
N ASP A 4 7.52 3.66 -7.50
CA ASP A 4 8.48 4.64 -8.02
C ASP A 4 9.51 5.03 -6.95
N GLU A 5 9.06 5.23 -5.71
CA GLU A 5 9.94 5.48 -4.56
C GLU A 5 10.91 4.31 -4.30
N MET A 6 10.43 3.06 -4.42
CA MET A 6 11.28 1.87 -4.31
C MET A 6 12.34 1.83 -5.41
N ARG A 7 11.97 2.13 -6.66
CA ARG A 7 12.92 2.21 -7.78
C ARG A 7 13.96 3.29 -7.56
N PHE A 8 13.56 4.49 -7.11
CA PHE A 8 14.51 5.56 -6.80
C PHE A 8 15.50 5.15 -5.71
N LEU A 9 15.02 4.46 -4.67
CA LEU A 9 15.90 3.99 -3.61
C LEU A 9 16.84 2.88 -4.10
N GLN A 10 16.37 1.99 -4.97
CA GLN A 10 17.18 0.97 -5.61
C GLN A 10 18.28 1.58 -6.49
N GLU A 11 17.95 2.60 -7.29
CA GLU A 11 18.90 3.35 -8.11
C GLU A 11 19.96 4.04 -7.23
N ALA A 12 19.54 4.69 -6.13
CA ALA A 12 20.46 5.35 -5.22
C ALA A 12 21.39 4.38 -4.48
N LEU A 13 20.88 3.23 -4.03
CA LEU A 13 21.67 2.18 -3.38
C LEU A 13 22.62 1.46 -4.36
N GLY A 14 22.26 1.38 -5.63
CA GLY A 14 23.05 0.74 -6.68
C GLY A 14 24.05 1.67 -7.39
N ALA A 15 24.04 2.97 -7.11
CA ALA A 15 24.93 3.93 -7.75
C ALA A 15 26.38 3.76 -7.26
N ASP A 16 27.33 3.63 -8.20
CA ASP A 16 28.76 3.48 -7.89
C ASP A 16 29.34 4.74 -7.25
N TYR A 17 29.18 5.89 -7.91
CA TYR A 17 29.47 7.20 -7.35
C TYR A 17 28.78 8.29 -8.15
N GLU A 18 28.32 9.33 -7.47
CA GLU A 18 27.73 10.52 -8.08
C GLU A 18 28.71 11.70 -8.02
N ASN A 19 28.79 12.50 -9.08
CA ASN A 19 29.63 13.70 -9.07
C ASN A 19 28.88 14.84 -8.37
N GLY A 20 29.34 15.21 -7.17
CA GLY A 20 28.83 16.34 -6.41
C GLY A 20 29.62 17.61 -6.72
N ASN A 21 28.93 18.67 -7.12
CA ASN A 21 29.55 19.97 -7.42
C ASN A 21 29.82 20.83 -6.17
N ILE A 22 29.82 20.24 -4.97
CA ILE A 22 29.98 20.95 -3.71
C ILE A 22 30.89 20.17 -2.76
N ARG A 23 31.53 20.91 -1.86
CA ARG A 23 32.31 20.35 -0.78
C ARG A 23 31.45 19.59 0.22
N LEU A 24 31.85 18.37 0.52
CA LEU A 24 31.20 17.42 1.42
C LEU A 24 32.25 16.86 2.39
N ARG A 25 32.81 17.72 3.24
CA ARG A 25 33.81 17.27 4.23
C ARG A 25 33.18 16.92 5.57
N GLU A 26 33.77 15.93 6.23
CA GLU A 26 33.38 15.56 7.59
C GLU A 26 33.63 16.74 8.55
N GLY A 27 32.58 17.16 9.26
CA GLY A 27 32.55 18.38 10.09
C GLY A 27 31.79 19.55 9.46
N GLU A 28 31.45 19.50 8.16
CA GLU A 28 30.60 20.52 7.52
C GLU A 28 29.11 20.20 7.67
N TYR A 29 28.28 21.25 7.70
CA TYR A 29 26.83 21.12 7.78
C TYR A 29 26.24 20.25 6.66
N GLN A 30 26.77 20.36 5.43
CA GLN A 30 26.26 19.57 4.30
C GLN A 30 26.52 18.08 4.49
N TYR A 31 27.69 17.69 5.01
CA TYR A 31 28.01 16.29 5.28
C TYR A 31 27.09 15.72 6.36
N HIS A 32 26.87 16.44 7.46
CA HIS A 32 25.95 15.98 8.51
C HIS A 32 24.51 15.80 7.99
N LEU A 33 24.03 16.73 7.15
CA LEU A 33 22.73 16.62 6.50
C LEU A 33 22.67 15.42 5.56
N ALA A 34 23.69 15.22 4.71
CA ALA A 34 23.76 14.08 3.82
C ALA A 34 23.76 12.75 4.59
N LYS A 35 24.58 12.65 5.64
CA LYS A 35 24.67 11.47 6.51
C LYS A 35 23.35 11.17 7.22
N ALA A 36 22.62 12.19 7.67
CA ALA A 36 21.29 12.01 8.23
C ALA A 36 20.31 11.45 7.18
N ILE A 37 20.25 12.04 5.98
CA ILE A 37 19.35 11.55 4.92
C ILE A 37 19.73 10.10 4.53
N ALA A 38 21.03 9.80 4.43
CA ALA A 38 21.51 8.44 4.18
C ALA A 38 20.97 7.45 5.22
N SER A 39 21.04 7.80 6.52
CA SER A 39 20.52 6.93 7.58
C SER A 39 19.02 6.65 7.45
N PHE A 40 18.21 7.65 7.06
CA PHE A 40 16.78 7.44 6.82
C PHE A 40 16.52 6.52 5.62
N GLN A 41 17.30 6.68 4.55
CA GLN A 41 17.17 5.83 3.36
C GLN A 41 17.60 4.37 3.62
N LEU A 42 18.60 4.15 4.48
CA LEU A 42 18.97 2.80 4.94
C LEU A 42 17.84 2.16 5.75
N GLU A 43 17.06 2.96 6.48
CA GLU A 43 15.81 2.56 7.15
C GLU A 43 14.60 2.50 6.19
N LEU A 44 14.81 2.61 4.88
CA LEU A 44 13.76 2.61 3.84
C LEU A 44 12.71 3.72 4.00
N SER A 45 13.13 4.89 4.50
CA SER A 45 12.27 6.05 4.73
C SER A 45 12.79 7.31 4.03
N PHE A 46 11.88 8.20 3.67
CA PHE A 46 12.20 9.49 3.02
C PHE A 46 11.85 10.63 3.96
N PRO A 47 12.86 11.27 4.57
CA PRO A 47 12.62 12.19 5.65
C PRO A 47 12.15 13.56 5.15
N ASP A 48 11.39 14.25 6.00
CA ASP A 48 11.11 15.67 5.85
C ASP A 48 12.15 16.56 6.57
N VAL A 49 12.10 17.87 6.36
CA VAL A 49 13.05 18.80 7.00
C VAL A 49 13.00 18.73 8.53
N LYS A 50 11.81 18.55 9.11
CA LYS A 50 11.65 18.50 10.56
C LYS A 50 12.23 17.22 11.13
N GLU A 51 12.04 16.09 10.45
CA GLU A 51 12.62 14.80 10.82
C GLU A 51 14.15 14.82 10.75
N ILE A 52 14.72 15.44 9.71
CA ILE A 52 16.17 15.66 9.60
C ILE A 52 16.67 16.50 10.78
N ILE A 53 16.00 17.62 11.08
CA ILE A 53 16.40 18.50 12.18
C ILE A 53 16.27 17.79 13.53
N LYS A 54 15.18 17.03 13.74
CA LYS A 54 14.94 16.26 14.95
C LYS A 54 16.06 15.27 15.22
N ARG A 55 16.50 14.53 14.18
CA ARG A 55 17.56 13.52 14.30
C ARG A 55 18.94 14.15 14.55
N LEU A 56 19.25 15.29 13.94
CA LEU A 56 20.56 15.91 14.03
C LEU A 56 20.74 16.88 15.21
N TYR A 57 19.70 17.65 15.54
CA TYR A 57 19.78 18.79 16.45
C TYR A 57 18.79 18.72 17.61
N GLY A 58 18.01 17.63 17.71
CA GLY A 58 16.99 17.45 18.75
C GLY A 58 15.68 18.19 18.49
N GLU A 59 14.68 17.95 19.34
CA GLU A 59 13.33 18.51 19.17
C GLU A 59 13.29 20.04 19.35
N GLU A 60 14.19 20.62 20.14
CA GLU A 60 14.22 22.06 20.43
C GLU A 60 14.35 22.92 19.17
N LYS A 61 15.11 22.45 18.18
CA LYS A 61 15.36 23.19 16.92
C LYS A 61 14.29 22.94 15.85
N THR A 62 13.35 22.02 16.07
CA THR A 62 12.32 21.66 15.08
C THR A 62 11.21 22.70 14.94
N ASN A 63 11.10 23.63 15.90
CA ASN A 63 10.13 24.72 15.89
C ASN A 63 10.74 26.07 15.48
N ASP A 64 12.06 26.16 15.36
CA ASP A 64 12.73 27.38 14.93
C ASP A 64 12.59 27.57 13.41
N ILE A 65 11.68 28.47 13.02
CA ILE A 65 11.38 28.78 11.62
C ILE A 65 12.62 29.31 10.88
N GLN A 66 13.48 30.09 11.53
CA GLN A 66 14.69 30.61 10.90
C GLN A 66 15.68 29.47 10.62
N PHE A 67 15.82 28.55 11.56
CA PHE A 67 16.66 27.38 11.40
C PHE A 67 16.16 26.45 10.28
N ILE A 68 14.86 26.16 10.25
CA ILE A 68 14.23 25.37 9.17
C ILE A 68 14.52 25.98 7.80
N ARG A 69 14.37 27.31 7.66
CA ARG A 69 14.65 28.01 6.39
C ARG A 69 16.12 27.91 5.99
N LYS A 70 17.05 28.00 6.95
CA LYS A 70 18.49 27.81 6.69
C LYS A 70 18.77 26.39 6.17
N ILE A 71 18.24 25.36 6.82
CA ILE A 71 18.39 23.96 6.39
C ILE A 71 17.77 23.74 5.01
N GLN A 72 16.56 24.23 4.76
CA GLN A 72 15.92 24.17 3.43
C GLN A 72 16.76 24.82 2.33
N THR A 73 17.38 25.96 2.62
CA THR A 73 18.26 26.64 1.67
C THR A 73 19.50 25.81 1.35
N ILE A 74 20.09 25.17 2.37
CA ILE A 74 21.24 24.27 2.18
C ILE A 74 20.82 23.04 1.37
N LEU A 75 19.70 22.39 1.71
CA LEU A 75 19.16 21.25 0.96
C LEU A 75 18.91 21.61 -0.51
N LYS A 76 18.38 22.81 -0.77
CA LYS A 76 18.20 23.30 -2.15
C LYS A 76 19.52 23.52 -2.89
N LYS A 77 20.60 23.93 -2.19
CA LYS A 77 21.94 24.01 -2.79
C LYS A 77 22.52 22.62 -3.07
N MET A 78 22.29 21.66 -2.18
CA MET A 78 22.71 20.27 -2.36
C MET A 78 21.96 19.59 -3.52
N GLU A 79 20.69 19.95 -3.72
CA GLU A 79 19.90 19.47 -4.86
C GLU A 79 20.42 19.98 -6.19
N LYS A 80 20.71 21.28 -6.30
CA LYS A 80 21.41 21.84 -7.48
C LYS A 80 22.77 21.21 -7.75
N SER A 81 23.38 20.61 -6.73
CA SER A 81 24.69 19.95 -6.82
C SER A 81 24.59 18.44 -7.03
N ASN A 82 23.40 17.92 -7.36
CA ASN A 82 23.08 16.50 -7.59
C ASN A 82 23.25 15.55 -6.40
N ILE A 83 23.39 16.06 -5.17
CA ILE A 83 23.55 15.20 -3.99
C ILE A 83 22.20 14.73 -3.45
N VAL A 84 21.26 15.67 -3.33
CA VAL A 84 19.92 15.43 -2.79
C VAL A 84 18.92 15.55 -3.92
N ARG A 85 17.88 14.72 -3.96
CA ARG A 85 16.70 14.93 -4.79
C ARG A 85 15.51 15.26 -3.93
N ILE A 86 14.66 16.12 -4.47
CA ILE A 86 13.41 16.53 -3.85
C ILE A 86 12.30 15.61 -4.36
N LEU A 87 11.64 14.89 -3.45
CA LEU A 87 10.54 13.98 -3.78
C LEU A 87 9.19 14.70 -3.65
N PRO A 88 8.17 14.33 -4.45
CA PRO A 88 6.83 14.89 -4.32
C PRO A 88 6.26 14.63 -2.92
N LYS A 89 5.45 15.57 -2.43
CA LYS A 89 4.74 15.42 -1.16
C LYS A 89 3.68 14.32 -1.28
N LYS A 90 3.41 13.56 -0.22
CA LYS A 90 2.28 12.60 -0.28
C LYS A 90 0.94 13.35 -0.22
N ARG A 91 0.87 14.41 0.58
CA ARG A 91 -0.29 15.29 0.67
C ARG A 91 0.11 16.76 0.47
N PRO A 92 -0.77 17.62 -0.09
CA PRO A 92 -0.44 19.02 -0.39
C PRO A 92 0.07 19.83 0.83
N TRP A 93 -0.49 19.55 2.02
CA TRP A 93 -0.17 20.22 3.28
C TRP A 93 1.02 19.62 4.03
N GLU A 94 1.62 18.53 3.52
CA GLU A 94 2.82 17.95 4.13
C GLU A 94 4.09 18.72 3.73
N LEU A 95 5.15 18.50 4.51
CA LEU A 95 6.46 19.03 4.20
C LEU A 95 7.09 18.29 3.02
N GLN A 96 8.03 18.97 2.36
CA GLN A 96 8.80 18.39 1.28
C GLN A 96 9.66 17.24 1.81
N ARG A 97 9.75 16.15 1.04
CA ARG A 97 10.57 14.98 1.36
C ARG A 97 11.86 14.99 0.55
N TYR A 98 12.92 14.48 1.15
CA TYR A 98 14.25 14.47 0.56
C TYR A 98 14.80 13.05 0.47
N THR A 99 15.67 12.84 -0.50
CA THR A 99 16.37 11.57 -0.74
C THR A 99 17.77 11.88 -1.25
N LEU A 100 18.76 11.02 -1.02
CA LEU A 100 20.03 11.15 -1.71
C LEU A 100 19.94 10.55 -3.12
N SER A 101 20.73 11.10 -4.03
CA SER A 101 20.94 10.52 -5.37
C SER A 101 21.81 9.26 -5.31
N GLY A 102 22.67 9.13 -4.29
CA GLY A 102 23.57 8.00 -4.10
C GLY A 102 24.19 8.01 -2.70
N PHE A 103 24.96 6.98 -2.36
CA PHE A 103 25.65 6.87 -1.05
C PHE A 103 27.15 7.14 -1.13
N LYS A 104 27.68 7.24 -2.35
CA LYS A 104 29.08 7.55 -2.65
C LYS A 104 29.10 8.79 -3.54
N PHE A 105 29.82 9.82 -3.12
CA PHE A 105 29.93 11.07 -3.86
C PHE A 105 31.38 11.42 -4.13
N ARG A 106 31.66 11.95 -5.32
CA ARG A 106 32.90 12.64 -5.61
C ARG A 106 32.69 14.14 -5.38
N ASP A 107 33.38 14.69 -4.40
CA ASP A 107 33.39 16.12 -4.09
C ASP A 107 33.96 16.93 -5.28
N SER A 108 33.69 18.24 -5.33
CA SER A 108 34.39 19.25 -6.13
C SER A 108 35.93 19.13 -6.10
N ASP A 109 36.51 18.74 -4.96
CA ASP A 109 37.95 18.51 -4.81
C ASP A 109 38.40 17.11 -5.32
N LYS A 110 37.51 16.35 -5.98
CA LYS A 110 37.69 14.96 -6.43
C LYS A 110 37.90 13.93 -5.31
N ASN A 111 37.66 14.29 -4.07
CA ASN A 111 37.68 13.37 -2.94
C ASN A 111 36.44 12.47 -2.95
N LEU A 112 36.62 11.18 -2.68
CA LEU A 112 35.51 10.24 -2.55
C LEU A 112 34.97 10.31 -1.11
N VAL A 113 33.70 10.67 -1.00
CA VAL A 113 32.95 10.75 0.25
C VAL A 113 31.97 9.59 0.30
N ILE A 114 32.13 8.73 1.31
CA ILE A 114 31.31 7.54 1.50
C ILE A 114 30.37 7.81 2.69
N LEU A 115 29.07 7.88 2.43
CA LEU A 115 28.06 8.18 3.44
C LEU A 115 27.50 6.93 4.15
N ALA A 116 27.60 5.76 3.50
CA ALA A 116 27.21 4.47 4.04
C ALA A 116 28.19 3.39 3.58
N THR A 117 28.40 2.38 4.43
CA THR A 117 29.27 1.25 4.07
C THR A 117 28.59 0.33 3.05
N ASP A 118 29.39 -0.37 2.24
CA ASP A 118 28.86 -1.33 1.26
C ASP A 118 27.99 -2.41 1.92
N GLN A 119 28.30 -2.78 3.17
CA GLN A 119 27.50 -3.71 3.95
C GLN A 119 26.13 -3.12 4.30
N GLN A 120 26.06 -1.89 4.81
CA GLN A 120 24.79 -1.22 5.12
C GLN A 120 23.92 -1.05 3.87
N VAL A 121 24.53 -0.67 2.75
CA VAL A 121 23.84 -0.55 1.45
C VAL A 121 23.27 -1.90 1.01
N LYS A 122 24.05 -2.97 1.13
CA LYS A 122 23.61 -4.33 0.76
C LYS A 122 22.48 -4.84 1.66
N GLU A 123 22.55 -4.56 2.97
CA GLU A 123 21.49 -4.88 3.92
C GLU A 123 20.19 -4.13 3.57
N ALA A 124 20.26 -2.81 3.36
CA ALA A 124 19.12 -2.01 2.94
C ALA A 124 18.52 -2.48 1.60
N LEU A 125 19.36 -2.86 0.63
CA LEU A 125 18.92 -3.39 -0.66
C LEU A 125 18.21 -4.75 -0.50
N SER A 126 18.71 -5.62 0.39
CA SER A 126 18.05 -6.89 0.70
C SER A 126 16.66 -6.69 1.35
N LEU A 127 16.55 -5.71 2.25
CA LEU A 127 15.27 -5.34 2.88
C LEU A 127 14.30 -4.77 1.85
N LEU A 128 14.77 -3.91 0.95
CA LEU A 128 13.99 -3.33 -0.14
C LEU A 128 13.45 -4.42 -1.08
N HIS A 129 14.30 -5.38 -1.47
CA HIS A 129 13.89 -6.51 -2.32
C HIS A 129 12.85 -7.40 -1.63
N SER A 130 13.01 -7.68 -0.33
CA SER A 130 12.02 -8.41 0.46
C SER A 130 10.66 -7.68 0.45
N MET A 131 10.66 -6.37 0.66
CA MET A 131 9.45 -5.54 0.64
C MET A 131 8.80 -5.47 -0.75
N MET A 132 9.59 -5.39 -1.83
CA MET A 132 9.08 -5.44 -3.21
C MET A 132 8.45 -6.80 -3.53
N ASN A 133 9.08 -7.89 -3.11
CA ASN A 133 8.57 -9.25 -3.32
C ASN A 133 7.29 -9.52 -2.53
N GLN A 134 7.15 -8.95 -1.32
CA GLN A 134 5.90 -9.00 -0.55
C GLN A 134 4.81 -8.08 -1.13
N GLY A 135 5.20 -7.01 -1.81
CA GLY A 135 4.31 -6.06 -2.48
C GLY A 135 3.80 -6.50 -3.86
N ALA A 136 4.28 -7.62 -4.40
CA ALA A 136 3.72 -8.21 -5.61
C ALA A 136 2.23 -8.57 -5.36
N PRO A 137 1.28 -8.09 -6.18
CA PRO A 137 -0.14 -8.16 -5.88
C PRO A 137 -0.70 -9.54 -6.21
N THR A 138 -0.26 -10.57 -5.49
CA THR A 138 -0.95 -11.87 -5.49
C THR A 138 -2.25 -11.81 -4.67
N SER A 139 -2.42 -10.82 -3.79
CA SER A 139 -3.57 -10.72 -2.88
C SER A 139 -4.77 -9.90 -3.41
N ARG A 140 -4.54 -8.85 -4.22
CA ARG A 140 -5.65 -8.00 -4.73
C ARG A 140 -6.51 -8.70 -5.78
N LEU A 141 -5.91 -9.55 -6.61
CA LEU A 141 -6.65 -10.33 -7.61
C LEU A 141 -7.49 -11.44 -6.97
N GLY A 142 -6.98 -12.06 -5.90
CA GLY A 142 -7.68 -13.10 -5.15
C GLY A 142 -8.93 -12.59 -4.44
N GLY A 143 -8.84 -11.42 -3.78
CA GLY A 143 -9.99 -10.82 -3.08
C GLY A 143 -11.13 -10.38 -4.02
N ILE A 144 -10.80 -9.88 -5.21
CA ILE A 144 -11.81 -9.50 -6.22
C ILE A 144 -12.47 -10.74 -6.82
N LYS A 145 -11.68 -11.77 -7.19
CA LYS A 145 -12.23 -13.04 -7.69
C LYS A 145 -13.10 -13.74 -6.65
N ALA A 146 -12.68 -13.76 -5.39
CA ALA A 146 -13.46 -14.35 -4.30
C ALA A 146 -14.80 -13.62 -4.10
N LYS A 147 -14.82 -12.28 -4.13
CA LYS A 147 -16.07 -11.50 -4.05
C LYS A 147 -17.02 -11.79 -5.22
N ILE A 148 -16.49 -11.92 -6.44
CA ILE A 148 -17.29 -12.27 -7.62
C ILE A 148 -17.87 -13.69 -7.48
N CYS A 149 -17.07 -14.66 -7.02
CA CYS A 149 -17.57 -16.01 -6.74
C CYS A 149 -18.68 -16.01 -5.68
N VAL A 150 -18.50 -15.31 -4.56
CA VAL A 150 -19.51 -15.24 -3.49
C VAL A 150 -20.80 -14.61 -4.00
N LEU A 151 -20.73 -13.52 -4.77
CA LEU A 151 -21.90 -12.90 -5.39
C LEU A 151 -22.60 -13.86 -6.36
N ALA A 152 -21.86 -14.60 -7.18
CA ALA A 152 -22.44 -15.60 -8.09
C ALA A 152 -23.12 -16.74 -7.33
N PHE A 153 -22.54 -17.21 -6.22
CA PHE A 153 -23.16 -18.23 -5.37
C PHE A 153 -24.44 -17.73 -4.71
N ILE A 154 -24.48 -16.49 -4.22
CA ILE A 154 -25.69 -15.89 -3.63
C ILE A 154 -26.80 -15.82 -4.69
N ILE A 155 -26.48 -15.39 -5.91
CA ILE A 155 -27.45 -15.33 -7.01
C ILE A 155 -27.97 -16.73 -7.36
N ALA A 156 -27.08 -17.72 -7.51
CA ALA A 156 -27.47 -19.09 -7.81
C ALA A 156 -28.36 -19.70 -6.74
N LEU A 157 -28.02 -19.53 -5.46
CA LEU A 157 -28.83 -20.01 -4.34
C LEU A 157 -30.21 -19.33 -4.31
N SER A 158 -30.25 -18.00 -4.51
CA SER A 158 -31.51 -17.26 -4.55
C SER A 158 -32.42 -17.71 -5.71
N TYR A 159 -31.83 -18.04 -6.86
CA TYR A 159 -32.58 -18.53 -8.01
C TYR A 159 -33.13 -19.94 -7.76
N MET A 160 -32.32 -20.82 -7.16
CA MET A 160 -32.75 -22.18 -6.79
C MET A 160 -33.88 -22.18 -5.76
N THR A 161 -33.84 -21.29 -4.76
CA THR A 161 -34.92 -21.19 -3.77
C THR A 161 -36.23 -20.69 -4.40
N ILE A 162 -36.16 -19.69 -5.30
CA ILE A 162 -37.36 -19.18 -5.98
C ILE A 162 -37.96 -20.24 -6.91
N ALA A 163 -37.12 -20.95 -7.66
CA ALA A 163 -37.56 -22.04 -8.52
C ALA A 163 -38.19 -23.18 -7.72
N TRP A 164 -37.63 -23.50 -6.55
CA TRP A 164 -38.17 -24.52 -5.64
C TRP A 164 -39.55 -24.14 -5.09
N ASP A 165 -39.70 -22.91 -4.60
CA ASP A 165 -40.98 -22.42 -4.08
C ASP A 165 -42.07 -22.38 -5.15
N LEU A 166 -41.72 -21.99 -6.38
CA LEU A 166 -42.65 -22.01 -7.51
C LEU A 166 -43.10 -23.43 -7.87
N VAL A 167 -42.17 -24.40 -7.93
CA VAL A 167 -42.49 -25.80 -8.18
C VAL A 167 -43.40 -26.36 -7.08
N GLN A 168 -43.10 -26.08 -5.81
CA GLN A 168 -43.91 -26.53 -4.67
C GLN A 168 -45.31 -25.88 -4.68
N SER A 169 -45.39 -24.59 -5.05
CA SER A 169 -46.66 -23.86 -5.19
C SER A 169 -47.53 -24.39 -6.32
N VAL A 170 -46.96 -24.95 -7.39
CA VAL A 170 -47.70 -25.55 -8.50
C VAL A 170 -48.11 -27.00 -8.22
N ILE A 171 -47.25 -27.79 -7.57
CA ILE A 171 -47.53 -29.21 -7.26
C ILE A 171 -48.65 -29.34 -6.21
N ASN A 172 -48.65 -28.49 -5.17
CA ASN A 172 -49.62 -28.60 -4.08
C ASN A 172 -51.09 -28.49 -4.53
N PRO A 173 -51.50 -27.50 -5.35
CA PRO A 173 -52.85 -27.43 -5.90
C PRO A 173 -53.21 -28.61 -6.80
N ILE A 174 -52.28 -29.05 -7.65
CA ILE A 174 -52.52 -30.14 -8.61
C ILE A 174 -52.81 -31.46 -7.89
N VAL A 175 -52.17 -31.72 -6.75
CA VAL A 175 -52.41 -32.93 -5.95
C VAL A 175 -53.60 -32.75 -5.00
N PHE A 176 -53.80 -31.55 -4.45
CA PHE A 176 -54.84 -31.26 -3.47
C PHE A 176 -56.26 -31.28 -4.07
N ILE A 177 -56.46 -30.69 -5.26
CA ILE A 177 -57.77 -30.62 -5.92
C ILE A 177 -58.36 -32.02 -6.21
N PRO A 178 -57.64 -32.98 -6.82
CA PRO A 178 -58.19 -34.31 -7.08
C PRO A 178 -58.39 -35.10 -5.77
N ALA A 179 -57.48 -35.00 -4.80
CA ALA A 179 -57.64 -35.67 -3.51
C ALA A 179 -58.90 -35.17 -2.76
N PHE A 180 -59.13 -33.84 -2.76
CA PHE A 180 -60.31 -33.24 -2.18
C PHE A 180 -61.60 -33.65 -2.91
N SER A 181 -61.56 -33.69 -4.25
CA SER A 181 -62.70 -34.15 -5.06
C SER A 181 -63.09 -35.60 -4.73
N VAL A 182 -62.10 -36.49 -4.61
CA VAL A 182 -62.31 -37.89 -4.22
C VAL A 182 -62.89 -37.97 -2.79
N ALA A 183 -62.34 -37.21 -1.84
CA ALA A 183 -62.83 -37.19 -0.46
C ALA A 183 -64.29 -36.71 -0.34
N VAL A 184 -64.67 -35.68 -1.12
CA VAL A 184 -66.05 -35.19 -1.20
C VAL A 184 -66.97 -36.25 -1.80
N ALA A 185 -66.57 -36.89 -2.90
CA ALA A 185 -67.37 -37.95 -3.52
C ALA A 185 -67.58 -39.14 -2.56
N CYS A 186 -66.54 -39.58 -1.85
CA CYS A 186 -66.62 -40.63 -0.84
C CYS A 186 -67.54 -40.24 0.32
N SER A 187 -67.44 -39.00 0.83
CA SER A 187 -68.31 -38.49 1.90
C SER A 187 -69.78 -38.45 1.48
N VAL A 188 -70.07 -38.02 0.25
CA VAL A 188 -71.43 -38.02 -0.31
C VAL A 188 -71.97 -39.43 -0.48
N MET A 189 -71.16 -40.37 -0.97
CA MET A 189 -71.56 -41.78 -1.08
C MET A 189 -71.84 -42.40 0.30
N LEU A 190 -70.95 -42.21 1.27
CA LEU A 190 -71.14 -42.67 2.65
C LEU A 190 -72.40 -42.07 3.29
N GLY A 191 -72.60 -40.75 3.17
CA GLY A 191 -73.80 -40.10 3.66
C GLY A 191 -75.09 -40.61 3.01
N ARG A 192 -75.04 -40.91 1.71
CA ARG A 192 -76.19 -41.52 1.00
C ARG A 192 -76.44 -42.97 1.41
N MET A 193 -75.42 -43.75 1.77
CA MET A 193 -75.60 -45.11 2.27
C MET A 193 -76.19 -45.11 3.68
N LEU A 194 -75.68 -44.24 4.57
CA LEU A 194 -76.14 -44.14 5.95
C LEU A 194 -77.53 -43.49 6.11
N SER A 195 -77.97 -42.68 5.14
CA SER A 195 -79.32 -42.08 5.13
C SER A 195 -80.39 -42.99 4.54
N ARG A 196 -80.03 -44.18 4.04
CA ARG A 196 -80.95 -45.12 3.37
C ARG A 196 -81.38 -46.29 4.26
N ASP A 197 -80.89 -46.33 5.50
CA ASP A 197 -81.43 -47.09 6.64
C ASP A 197 -82.30 -46.16 7.52
#